data_AF-A0A829Q619-F1
#
_entry.id   AF-A0A829Q619-F1
#
_cell.length_a   1.000
_cell.length_b   1.000
_cell.length_c   1.000
_cell.angle_alpha   90.00
_cell.angle_beta   90.00
_cell.angle_gamma   90.00
#
_symmetry.space_group_name_H-M   'P 1'
#
loop_
_entity.id
_entity.type
_entity.pdbx_description
1 polymer ?
#
loop_
_entity_poly.entity_id
_entity_poly.type
_entity_poly.pdbx_seq_one_letter_code
_entity_poly.pdbx_strand_id
1 'polypeptide(L)'
;MAIAAIQLFTLQGPRAAGLRAEASGQLKVTETEKALRGTIVDRAGNKLAFTIEARALTFQPKKIREQLNKAWEKSQEILKDPGKSDADKAAAAKIRSVEPERRLQDIANGVSAKLGNKPDAKSLLKKIRSDDTFAYLARSVDPGIAAQITKEFPEVGAERQDIRQYPGGSLAANIVGSIDWEGYGLLGLEDSLDSALAGKDGSLTYDRGSDGAVIPGSYRDRHDAVNGSTVELTLDNDIQFYVQQQVQQAKDLSEARSVSAVVLDSKTGEVLAMANDNTFDPSQNLGKQGNREMGNLSVSSPFEPGSVNKVITASAVIENDLSNPDEVLQVPGSINMGGVTVRDAWPHGTVPFTTTGVFGKSSNVGTLMLAQRVGPERFMDLVDKFGLGQRTGVGLPGESAGIVPPIEQWSGSTFSNLPIGQGLSMTLLQMAGMYQAIANDGVRIPPRIVKSITAPDGSRKEEPRPEPVQVVNAGTARTVRNMLRAVLQPDARQIQNGTGASGAVDGYQLSGKTGTAQQINPACGCYFDDVYWITFAGIATTDDPRYVIGIEMNAPKRGSDGSPHMTAAPLFHNIASWLMRRENVPLSPDPGPPLILQAT
;
A
#
# COMPACT_ATOMS: atom_id res chain seq x y z
N MET A 1 -30.44 71.29 1.83
CA MET A 1 -31.36 70.70 0.83
C MET A 1 -30.65 70.39 -0.49
N ALA A 2 -30.11 71.38 -1.21
CA ALA A 2 -29.45 71.16 -2.51
C ALA A 2 -28.22 70.22 -2.46
N ILE A 3 -27.37 70.33 -1.42
CA ILE A 3 -26.19 69.46 -1.26
C ILE A 3 -26.58 67.99 -1.03
N ALA A 4 -27.62 67.74 -0.24
CA ALA A 4 -28.14 66.40 0.00
C ALA A 4 -28.77 65.79 -1.27
N ALA A 5 -29.46 66.60 -2.08
CA ALA A 5 -30.02 66.14 -3.36
C ALA A 5 -28.94 65.81 -4.40
N ILE A 6 -27.86 66.60 -4.45
CA ILE A 6 -26.70 66.35 -5.32
C ILE A 6 -25.95 65.08 -4.86
N GLN A 7 -25.74 64.90 -3.56
CA GLN A 7 -25.19 63.66 -3.01
C GLN A 7 -26.07 62.44 -3.31
N LEU A 8 -27.40 62.56 -3.16
CA LEU A 8 -28.32 61.47 -3.47
C LEU A 8 -28.29 61.11 -4.97
N PHE A 9 -28.26 62.10 -5.86
CA PHE A 9 -28.20 61.90 -7.31
C PHE A 9 -26.85 61.29 -7.75
N THR A 10 -25.74 61.70 -7.13
CA THR A 10 -24.41 61.12 -7.40
C THR A 10 -24.25 59.70 -6.86
N LEU A 11 -24.90 59.37 -5.74
CA LEU A 11 -25.00 58.01 -5.20
C LEU A 11 -25.92 57.10 -6.04
N GLN A 12 -27.06 57.61 -6.51
CA GLN A 12 -28.07 56.83 -7.24
C GLN A 12 -27.84 56.74 -8.76
N GLY A 13 -27.07 57.66 -9.35
CA GLY A 13 -26.76 57.67 -10.79
C GLY A 13 -25.38 57.07 -11.11
N PRO A 14 -24.30 57.88 -11.11
CA PRO A 14 -22.99 57.47 -11.63
C PRO A 14 -22.23 56.48 -10.76
N ARG A 15 -22.41 56.49 -9.43
CA ARG A 15 -21.75 55.53 -8.51
C ARG A 15 -22.59 54.29 -8.19
N ALA A 16 -23.87 54.24 -8.59
CA ALA A 16 -24.76 53.15 -8.22
C ALA A 16 -24.32 51.79 -8.76
N ALA A 17 -23.78 51.73 -9.98
CA ALA A 17 -23.27 50.49 -10.56
C ALA A 17 -21.99 49.99 -9.85
N GLY A 18 -21.07 50.91 -9.53
CA GLY A 18 -19.82 50.60 -8.80
C GLY A 18 -20.07 50.20 -7.34
N LEU A 19 -20.94 50.92 -6.63
CA LEU A 19 -21.32 50.62 -5.25
C LEU A 19 -22.16 49.34 -5.14
N ARG A 20 -23.00 49.03 -6.14
CA ARG A 20 -23.69 47.72 -6.22
C ARG A 20 -22.71 46.57 -6.48
N ALA A 21 -21.66 46.78 -7.27
CA ALA A 21 -20.62 45.77 -7.49
C ALA A 21 -19.75 45.56 -6.24
N GLU A 22 -19.36 46.63 -5.52
CA GLU A 22 -18.65 46.55 -4.24
C GLU A 22 -19.51 45.89 -3.14
N ALA A 23 -20.78 46.28 -3.01
CA ALA A 23 -21.71 45.65 -2.08
C ALA A 23 -21.98 44.18 -2.46
N SER A 24 -22.14 43.87 -3.74
CA SER A 24 -22.26 42.49 -4.23
C SER A 24 -21.02 41.64 -3.90
N GLY A 25 -19.82 42.21 -3.97
CA GLY A 25 -18.59 41.51 -3.59
C GLY A 25 -18.48 41.25 -2.09
N GLN A 26 -19.05 42.14 -1.25
CA GLN A 26 -19.07 42.01 0.21
C GLN A 26 -20.18 41.08 0.73
N LEU A 27 -21.25 40.87 -0.04
CA LEU A 27 -22.38 40.00 0.33
C LEU A 27 -22.21 38.56 -0.19
N LYS A 28 -21.37 38.33 -1.21
CA LYS A 28 -21.21 37.02 -1.86
C LYS A 28 -20.43 36.05 -0.96
N VAL A 29 -21.04 34.91 -0.66
CA VAL A 29 -20.40 33.76 -0.01
C VAL A 29 -20.45 32.57 -0.96
N THR A 30 -19.30 31.93 -1.18
CA THR A 30 -19.24 30.62 -1.83
C THR A 30 -18.93 29.57 -0.78
N GLU A 31 -19.85 28.64 -0.61
CA GLU A 31 -19.71 27.49 0.25
C GLU A 31 -19.28 26.28 -0.58
N THR A 32 -18.19 25.62 -0.18
CA THR A 32 -17.69 24.42 -0.86
C THR A 32 -18.44 23.20 -0.32
N GLU A 33 -19.05 22.44 -1.22
CA GLU A 33 -19.66 21.17 -0.89
C GLU A 33 -18.62 20.06 -1.12
N LYS A 34 -18.01 19.56 -0.05
CA LYS A 34 -16.90 18.60 -0.16
C LYS A 34 -17.33 17.28 -0.81
N ALA A 35 -16.53 16.73 -1.72
CA ALA A 35 -16.71 15.36 -2.20
C ALA A 35 -16.33 14.35 -1.12
N LEU A 36 -17.07 13.24 -1.01
CA LEU A 36 -16.64 12.12 -0.18
C LEU A 36 -15.57 11.32 -0.91
N ARG A 37 -14.43 11.14 -0.26
CA ARG A 37 -13.35 10.30 -0.79
C ARG A 37 -13.80 8.85 -0.96
N GLY A 38 -13.50 8.28 -2.12
CA GLY A 38 -13.91 6.94 -2.56
C GLY A 38 -13.30 5.80 -1.75
N THR A 39 -13.90 4.61 -1.83
CA THR A 39 -13.53 3.45 -1.02
C THR A 39 -12.42 2.63 -1.71
N ILE A 40 -11.52 2.02 -0.94
CA ILE A 40 -10.60 0.98 -1.43
C ILE A 40 -11.09 -0.36 -0.84
N VAL A 41 -11.31 -1.34 -1.71
CA VAL A 41 -11.77 -2.68 -1.33
C VAL A 41 -10.83 -3.77 -1.85
N ASP A 42 -10.82 -4.93 -1.19
CA ASP A 42 -10.15 -6.13 -1.69
C ASP A 42 -10.95 -6.78 -2.85
N ARG A 43 -10.44 -7.90 -3.39
CA ARG A 43 -11.07 -8.63 -4.50
C ARG A 43 -12.44 -9.24 -4.19
N ALA A 44 -12.82 -9.31 -2.91
CA ALA A 44 -14.08 -9.83 -2.41
C ALA A 44 -15.05 -8.70 -1.98
N GLY A 45 -14.63 -7.44 -2.09
CA GLY A 45 -15.42 -6.27 -1.70
C GLY A 45 -15.29 -5.87 -0.23
N ASN A 46 -14.37 -6.49 0.52
CA ASN A 46 -14.08 -6.10 1.90
C ASN A 46 -13.39 -4.73 1.93
N LYS A 47 -13.86 -3.84 2.80
CA LYS A 47 -13.34 -2.46 2.88
C LYS A 47 -11.96 -2.43 3.54
N LEU A 48 -10.97 -1.98 2.79
CA LEU A 48 -9.61 -1.71 3.27
C LEU A 48 -9.46 -0.24 3.73
N ALA A 49 -10.08 0.69 2.99
CA ALA A 49 -10.19 2.09 3.38
C ALA A 49 -11.52 2.69 2.93
N PHE A 50 -12.18 3.49 3.78
CA PHE A 50 -13.40 4.21 3.38
C PHE A 50 -13.56 5.49 4.19
N THR A 51 -14.39 6.40 3.69
CA THR A 51 -14.66 7.67 4.38
C THR A 51 -16.04 7.64 5.00
N ILE A 52 -16.13 8.06 6.26
CA ILE A 52 -17.40 8.37 6.91
C ILE A 52 -17.55 9.88 7.03
N GLU A 53 -18.76 10.37 6.80
CA GLU A 53 -19.10 11.75 7.11
C GLU A 53 -19.30 11.89 8.62
N ALA A 54 -18.63 12.87 9.21
CA ALA A 54 -18.81 13.26 10.59
C ALA A 54 -18.89 14.78 10.72
N ARG A 55 -19.14 15.25 11.93
CA ARG A 55 -19.17 16.68 12.27
C ARG A 55 -18.24 16.98 13.43
N ALA A 56 -17.58 18.13 13.35
CA ALA A 56 -16.90 18.74 14.48
C ALA A 56 -17.83 19.78 15.11
N LEU A 57 -18.14 19.62 16.39
CA LEU A 57 -18.93 20.60 17.13
C LEU A 57 -18.02 21.74 17.55
N THR A 58 -18.41 22.96 17.19
CA THR A 58 -17.62 24.18 17.40
C THR A 58 -18.36 25.20 18.24
N PHE A 59 -17.63 26.12 18.85
CA PHE A 59 -18.18 27.18 19.68
C PHE A 59 -17.31 28.43 19.56
N GLN A 60 -17.91 29.61 19.78
CA GLN A 60 -17.21 30.90 19.80
C GLN A 60 -17.30 31.51 21.21
N PRO A 61 -16.44 31.09 22.18
CA PRO A 61 -16.60 31.39 23.60
C PRO A 61 -16.81 32.86 23.93
N LYS A 62 -15.92 33.75 23.44
CA LYS A 62 -16.02 35.19 23.69
C LYS A 62 -17.28 35.81 23.07
N LYS A 63 -17.51 35.54 21.78
CA LYS A 63 -18.61 36.14 21.01
C LYS A 63 -19.97 35.74 21.58
N ILE A 64 -20.17 34.46 21.87
CA ILE A 64 -21.43 33.97 22.42
C ILE A 64 -21.67 34.54 23.83
N ARG A 65 -20.64 34.58 24.70
CA ARG A 65 -20.77 35.20 26.03
C ARG A 65 -21.17 36.67 25.94
N GLU A 66 -20.53 37.45 25.07
CA GLU A 66 -20.91 38.84 24.84
C GLU A 66 -22.33 38.99 24.30
N GLN A 67 -22.74 38.13 23.35
CA GLN A 67 -24.09 38.14 22.78
C GLN A 67 -25.15 37.81 23.83
N LEU A 68 -24.91 36.79 24.66
CA LEU A 68 -25.81 36.41 25.74
C LEU A 68 -25.93 37.53 26.78
N ASN A 69 -24.81 38.13 27.19
CA ASN A 69 -24.83 39.25 28.14
C ASN A 69 -25.56 40.47 27.59
N LYS A 70 -25.25 40.90 26.36
CA LYS A 70 -25.93 42.03 25.70
C LYS A 70 -27.42 41.78 25.51
N ALA A 71 -27.81 40.56 25.11
CA ALA A 71 -29.22 40.19 24.98
C ALA A 71 -29.94 40.20 26.33
N TRP A 72 -29.27 39.74 27.38
CA TRP A 72 -29.80 39.74 28.74
C TRP A 72 -29.98 41.16 29.28
N GLU A 73 -28.98 42.05 29.14
CA GLU A 73 -29.06 43.46 29.50
C GLU A 73 -30.20 44.17 28.75
N LYS A 74 -30.25 44.04 27.42
CA LYS A 74 -31.30 44.62 26.58
C LYS A 74 -32.70 44.10 26.95
N SER A 75 -32.82 42.84 27.36
CA SER A 75 -34.10 42.30 27.83
C SER A 75 -34.60 43.01 29.09
N GLN A 76 -33.69 43.46 29.98
CA GLN A 76 -34.07 44.23 31.15
C GLN A 76 -34.58 45.62 30.79
N GLU A 77 -33.96 46.26 29.79
CA GLU A 77 -34.39 47.56 29.28
C GLU A 77 -35.81 47.47 28.67
N ILE A 78 -36.05 46.48 27.80
CA ILE A 78 -37.36 46.27 27.15
C ILE A 78 -38.47 46.02 28.19
N LEU A 79 -38.18 45.26 29.25
CA LEU A 79 -39.15 44.98 30.31
C LEU A 79 -39.50 46.20 31.17
N LYS A 80 -38.60 47.20 31.24
CA LYS A 80 -38.81 48.45 31.99
C LYS A 80 -39.42 49.55 31.13
N ASP A 81 -39.46 49.39 29.80
CA ASP A 81 -39.96 50.39 28.86
C ASP A 81 -41.50 50.32 28.73
N PRO A 82 -42.25 51.35 29.18
CA PRO A 82 -43.70 51.37 29.05
C PRO A 82 -44.18 51.43 27.59
N GLY A 83 -43.36 51.87 26.64
CA GLY A 83 -43.71 52.02 25.22
C GLY A 83 -43.55 50.75 24.36
N LYS A 84 -43.07 49.64 24.93
CA LYS A 84 -42.91 48.36 24.21
C LYS A 84 -44.19 47.53 24.24
N SER A 85 -44.44 46.83 23.12
CA SER A 85 -45.62 45.97 22.97
C SER A 85 -45.59 44.79 23.94
N ASP A 86 -46.77 44.23 24.25
CA ASP A 86 -46.86 43.04 25.09
C ASP A 86 -46.11 41.84 24.48
N ALA A 87 -46.04 41.76 23.15
CA ALA A 87 -45.27 40.75 22.44
C ALA A 87 -43.75 40.93 22.67
N ASP A 88 -43.25 42.16 22.60
CA ASP A 88 -41.83 42.46 22.86
C ASP A 88 -41.46 42.17 24.33
N LYS A 89 -42.35 42.54 25.27
CA LYS A 89 -42.18 42.27 26.70
C LYS A 89 -42.22 40.77 27.00
N ALA A 90 -43.09 40.00 26.35
CA ALA A 90 -43.13 38.54 26.47
C ALA A 90 -41.84 37.88 25.95
N ALA A 91 -41.32 38.33 24.81
CA ALA A 91 -40.04 37.85 24.27
C ALA A 91 -38.85 38.20 25.20
N ALA A 92 -38.82 39.43 25.72
CA ALA A 92 -37.79 39.86 26.66
C ALA A 92 -37.86 39.12 28.00
N ALA A 93 -39.06 38.82 28.52
CA ALA A 93 -39.25 38.00 29.72
C ALA A 93 -38.64 36.60 29.56
N LYS A 94 -38.81 35.99 28.38
CA LYS A 94 -38.23 34.68 28.06
C LYS A 94 -36.70 34.73 28.05
N ILE A 95 -36.10 35.76 27.46
CA ILE A 95 -34.64 35.96 27.47
C ILE A 95 -34.12 36.19 28.89
N ARG A 96 -34.78 37.05 29.68
CA ARG A 96 -34.36 37.36 31.06
C ARG A 96 -34.41 36.15 31.99
N SER A 97 -35.34 35.22 31.74
CA SER A 97 -35.51 34.00 32.55
C SER A 97 -34.31 33.04 32.48
N VAL A 98 -33.43 33.23 31.50
CA VAL A 98 -32.22 32.42 31.31
C VAL A 98 -30.99 33.30 31.57
N GLU A 99 -30.37 33.12 32.73
CA GLU A 99 -29.10 33.80 33.04
C GLU A 99 -28.00 33.31 32.07
N PRO A 100 -27.15 34.20 31.53
CA PRO A 100 -26.12 33.83 30.56
C PRO A 100 -25.26 32.65 31.02
N GLU A 101 -24.85 32.65 32.29
CA GLU A 101 -24.02 31.58 32.85
C GLU A 101 -24.76 30.24 32.97
N ARG A 102 -26.06 30.28 33.27
CA ARG A 102 -26.90 29.09 33.28
C ARG A 102 -27.06 28.51 31.87
N ARG A 103 -27.22 29.36 30.85
CA ARG A 103 -27.27 28.92 29.45
C ARG A 103 -26.00 28.19 29.03
N LEU A 104 -24.82 28.68 29.42
CA LEU A 104 -23.55 28.00 29.12
C LEU A 104 -23.47 26.61 29.78
N GLN A 105 -23.97 26.50 31.02
CA GLN A 105 -24.06 25.21 31.72
C GLN A 105 -25.05 24.26 31.02
N ASP A 106 -26.21 24.77 30.60
CA ASP A 106 -27.21 23.98 29.87
C ASP A 106 -26.64 23.46 28.54
N ILE A 107 -25.90 24.28 27.80
CA ILE A 107 -25.20 23.88 26.57
C ILE A 107 -24.19 22.77 26.88
N ALA A 108 -23.33 22.96 27.87
CA ALA A 108 -22.31 21.97 28.23
C ALA A 108 -22.93 20.63 28.66
N ASN A 109 -23.98 20.68 29.48
CA ASN A 109 -24.70 19.50 29.96
C ASN A 109 -25.43 18.79 28.82
N GLY A 110 -26.14 19.53 27.97
CA GLY A 110 -26.91 18.97 26.86
C GLY A 110 -26.02 18.34 25.79
N VAL A 111 -24.92 19.00 25.41
CA VAL A 111 -23.92 18.44 24.49
C VAL A 111 -23.29 17.18 25.09
N SER A 112 -22.84 17.23 26.35
CA SER A 112 -22.26 16.07 27.03
C SER A 112 -23.23 14.89 27.09
N ALA A 113 -24.50 15.13 27.42
CA ALA A 113 -25.51 14.09 27.54
C ALA A 113 -25.77 13.38 26.19
N LYS A 114 -25.91 14.13 25.10
CA LYS A 114 -26.13 13.57 23.75
C LYS A 114 -24.90 12.83 23.21
N LEU A 115 -23.70 13.17 23.69
CA LEU A 115 -22.46 12.48 23.33
C LEU A 115 -22.10 11.33 24.30
N GLY A 116 -23.01 10.92 25.19
CA GLY A 116 -22.76 9.81 26.13
C GLY A 116 -21.67 10.11 27.17
N ASN A 117 -21.57 11.37 27.60
CA ASN A 117 -20.62 11.87 28.60
C ASN A 117 -19.14 11.78 28.18
N LYS A 118 -18.88 11.82 26.87
CA LYS A 118 -17.53 11.85 26.28
C LYS A 118 -17.49 12.86 25.13
N PRO A 119 -17.05 14.11 25.34
CA PRO A 119 -16.44 14.66 26.57
C PRO A 119 -17.46 14.95 27.67
N ASP A 120 -17.02 15.00 28.94
CA ASP A 120 -17.89 15.33 30.07
C ASP A 120 -18.26 16.83 30.12
N ALA A 121 -19.37 17.13 30.78
CA ALA A 121 -19.93 18.48 30.84
C ALA A 121 -18.98 19.50 31.49
N LYS A 122 -18.17 19.11 32.48
CA LYS A 122 -17.23 20.02 33.15
C LYS A 122 -16.10 20.41 32.20
N SER A 123 -15.58 19.45 31.44
CA SER A 123 -14.58 19.69 30.40
C SER A 123 -15.12 20.59 29.28
N LEU A 124 -16.35 20.35 28.82
CA LEU A 124 -17.01 21.20 27.82
C LEU A 124 -17.25 22.62 28.34
N LEU A 125 -17.74 22.77 29.58
CA LEU A 125 -17.97 24.07 30.21
C LEU A 125 -16.68 24.87 30.33
N LYS A 126 -15.55 24.23 30.64
CA LYS A 126 -14.24 24.88 30.66
C LYS A 126 -13.86 25.46 29.29
N LYS A 127 -14.13 24.74 28.20
CA LYS A 127 -13.89 25.22 26.83
C LYS A 127 -14.86 26.35 26.46
N ILE A 128 -16.13 26.22 26.82
CA ILE A 128 -17.18 27.22 26.55
C ILE A 128 -16.91 28.55 27.29
N ARG A 129 -16.33 28.48 28.49
CA ARG A 129 -15.92 29.65 29.29
C ARG A 129 -14.54 30.18 28.95
N SER A 130 -13.79 29.55 28.04
CA SER A 130 -12.42 30.00 27.74
C SER A 130 -12.43 31.38 27.08
N ASP A 131 -11.31 32.09 27.17
CA ASP A 131 -11.12 33.37 26.49
C ASP A 131 -10.65 33.21 25.03
N ASP A 132 -10.87 32.03 24.45
CA ASP A 132 -10.59 31.78 23.05
C ASP A 132 -11.69 32.38 22.15
N THR A 133 -11.32 32.75 20.94
CA THR A 133 -12.30 33.18 19.92
C THR A 133 -13.03 32.00 19.29
N PHE A 134 -12.47 30.80 19.39
CA PHE A 134 -12.98 29.57 18.81
C PHE A 134 -12.56 28.35 19.64
N ALA A 135 -13.45 27.36 19.77
CA ALA A 135 -13.16 26.11 20.45
C ALA A 135 -13.88 24.92 19.80
N TYR A 136 -13.16 23.79 19.63
CA TYR A 136 -13.78 22.50 19.31
C TYR A 136 -14.32 21.86 20.59
N LEU A 137 -15.64 21.69 20.65
CA LEU A 137 -16.32 21.00 21.74
C LEU A 137 -16.09 19.49 21.64
N ALA A 138 -16.40 18.92 20.47
CA ALA A 138 -16.19 17.51 20.14
C ALA A 138 -15.84 17.36 18.66
N ARG A 139 -15.13 16.28 18.32
CA ARG A 139 -14.79 15.90 16.93
C ARG A 139 -15.39 14.54 16.63
N SER A 140 -15.50 14.22 15.35
CA SER A 140 -15.98 12.90 14.90
C SER A 140 -17.39 12.55 15.39
N VAL A 141 -18.27 13.54 15.46
CA VAL A 141 -19.65 13.37 15.91
C VAL A 141 -20.51 12.91 14.75
N ASP A 142 -21.40 11.95 15.00
CA ASP A 142 -22.41 11.52 14.04
C ASP A 142 -23.22 12.74 13.51
N PRO A 143 -23.41 12.89 12.18
CA PRO A 143 -24.12 14.03 11.61
C PRO A 143 -25.55 14.21 12.15
N GLY A 144 -26.26 13.12 12.44
CA GLY A 144 -27.60 13.16 13.01
C GLY A 144 -27.60 13.68 14.45
N ILE A 145 -26.65 13.22 15.27
CA ILE A 145 -26.46 13.74 16.64
C ILE A 145 -26.07 15.22 16.62
N ALA A 146 -25.15 15.61 15.73
CA ALA A 146 -24.74 17.00 15.58
C ALA A 146 -25.91 17.91 15.14
N ALA A 147 -26.78 17.44 14.23
CA ALA A 147 -27.98 18.16 13.84
C ALA A 147 -28.97 18.34 15.01
N GLN A 148 -29.12 17.32 15.87
CA GLN A 148 -29.96 17.44 17.07
C GLN A 148 -29.37 18.44 18.08
N ILE A 149 -28.04 18.42 18.28
CA ILE A 149 -27.34 19.35 19.17
C ILE A 149 -27.51 20.80 18.68
N THR A 150 -27.22 21.06 17.41
CA THR A 150 -27.29 22.41 16.84
C THR A 150 -28.73 22.94 16.77
N LYS A 151 -29.73 22.06 16.61
CA LYS A 151 -31.15 22.42 16.70
C LYS A 151 -31.58 22.83 18.12
N GLU A 152 -31.04 22.17 19.14
CA GLU A 152 -31.36 22.45 20.55
C GLU A 152 -30.53 23.62 21.12
N PHE A 153 -29.30 23.76 20.64
CA PHE A 153 -28.33 24.77 21.03
C PHE A 153 -27.80 25.51 19.78
N PRO A 154 -28.52 26.55 19.30
CA PRO A 154 -28.11 27.33 18.12
C PRO A 154 -26.75 28.02 18.27
N GLU A 155 -26.25 28.15 19.50
CA GLU A 155 -24.92 28.70 19.80
C GLU A 155 -23.77 27.74 19.46
N VAL A 156 -24.07 26.44 19.28
CA VAL A 156 -23.11 25.41 18.89
C VAL A 156 -23.09 25.33 17.37
N GLY A 157 -21.90 25.44 16.78
CA GLY A 157 -21.67 25.18 15.36
C GLY A 157 -21.43 23.70 15.09
N ALA A 158 -21.68 23.28 13.85
CA ALA A 158 -21.28 21.97 13.35
C ALA A 158 -20.56 22.16 12.01
N GLU A 159 -19.26 21.88 12.00
CA GLU A 159 -18.44 21.90 10.79
C GLU A 159 -18.37 20.49 10.21
N ARG A 160 -18.36 20.37 8.88
CA ARG A 160 -18.13 19.07 8.22
C ARG A 160 -16.74 18.56 8.56
N GLN A 161 -16.65 17.29 8.89
CA GLN A 161 -15.40 16.59 9.10
C GLN A 161 -15.50 15.20 8.47
N ASP A 162 -14.72 14.96 7.42
CA ASP A 162 -14.66 13.64 6.81
C ASP A 162 -13.59 12.82 7.54
N ILE A 163 -13.90 11.57 7.88
CA ILE A 163 -12.98 10.68 8.61
C ILE A 163 -12.66 9.50 7.71
N ARG A 164 -11.37 9.36 7.38
CA ARG A 164 -10.86 8.17 6.72
C ARG A 164 -10.68 7.04 7.73
N GLN A 165 -11.27 5.91 7.43
CA GLN A 165 -11.29 4.69 8.25
C GLN A 165 -10.46 3.60 7.57
N TYR A 166 -9.65 2.91 8.36
CA TYR A 166 -8.85 1.75 7.96
C TYR A 166 -9.19 0.57 8.88
N PRO A 167 -10.22 -0.23 8.57
CA PRO A 167 -10.75 -1.25 9.48
C PRO A 167 -9.72 -2.31 9.90
N GLY A 168 -8.83 -2.66 8.98
CA GLY A 168 -7.76 -3.63 9.23
C GLY A 168 -6.56 -3.06 9.99
N GLY A 169 -6.58 -1.77 10.37
CA GLY A 169 -5.44 -1.09 10.96
C GLY A 169 -4.21 -1.21 10.06
N SER A 170 -3.19 -1.94 10.52
CA SER A 170 -1.96 -2.19 9.78
C SER A 170 -2.07 -3.17 8.60
N LEU A 171 -3.22 -3.83 8.41
CA LEU A 171 -3.44 -4.76 7.30
C LEU A 171 -3.33 -4.04 5.95
N ALA A 172 -2.44 -4.51 5.07
CA ALA A 172 -2.15 -3.92 3.77
C ALA A 172 -1.72 -2.44 3.81
N ALA A 173 -1.26 -1.92 4.96
CA ALA A 173 -1.00 -0.48 5.11
C ALA A 173 0.05 0.08 4.14
N ASN A 174 1.11 -0.67 3.82
CA ASN A 174 2.09 -0.25 2.80
C ASN A 174 1.55 -0.24 1.37
N ILE A 175 0.40 -0.88 1.13
CA ILE A 175 -0.29 -0.87 -0.17
C ILE A 175 -1.33 0.24 -0.18
N VAL A 176 -2.28 0.18 0.76
CA VAL A 176 -3.38 1.14 0.86
C VAL A 176 -2.84 2.53 1.10
N GLY A 177 -1.92 2.69 2.05
CA GLY A 177 -1.32 3.97 2.40
C GLY A 177 -2.12 4.75 3.44
N SER A 178 -2.00 6.07 3.38
CA SER A 178 -2.73 6.98 4.27
C SER A 178 -2.97 8.34 3.60
N ILE A 179 -3.81 9.16 4.23
CA ILE A 179 -4.10 10.53 3.84
C ILE A 179 -3.56 11.52 4.89
N ASP A 180 -3.45 12.78 4.50
CA ASP A 180 -3.23 13.89 5.43
C ASP A 180 -4.53 14.35 6.12
N TRP A 181 -4.43 15.44 6.89
CA TRP A 181 -5.57 16.00 7.62
C TRP A 181 -6.54 16.81 6.74
N GLU A 182 -6.14 17.16 5.51
CA GLU A 182 -6.96 17.88 4.53
C GLU A 182 -7.72 16.93 3.59
N GLY A 183 -7.35 15.65 3.54
CA GLY A 183 -8.00 14.61 2.74
C GLY A 183 -7.17 14.11 1.55
N TYR A 184 -5.94 14.61 1.37
CA TYR A 184 -5.07 14.24 0.26
C TYR A 184 -4.28 12.97 0.57
N GLY A 185 -4.12 12.12 -0.43
CA GLY A 185 -3.24 10.96 -0.36
C GLY A 185 -1.80 11.34 -0.03
N LEU A 186 -1.20 10.61 0.92
CA LEU A 186 0.17 10.83 1.38
C LEU A 186 1.07 9.64 1.08
N LEU A 187 0.53 8.42 1.14
CA LEU A 187 1.27 7.17 0.98
C LEU A 187 0.47 6.18 0.12
N GLY A 188 1.16 5.18 -0.46
CA GLY A 188 0.54 4.03 -1.10
C GLY A 188 -0.45 4.37 -2.22
N LEU A 189 -1.55 3.62 -2.28
CA LEU A 189 -2.64 3.82 -3.23
C LEU A 189 -3.47 5.06 -2.92
N GLU A 190 -3.53 5.51 -1.67
CA GLU A 190 -4.14 6.80 -1.34
C GLU A 190 -3.47 7.95 -2.11
N ASP A 191 -2.14 7.96 -2.20
CA ASP A 191 -1.36 8.94 -2.97
C ASP A 191 -1.45 8.72 -4.49
N SER A 192 -1.05 7.53 -4.95
CA SER A 192 -0.98 7.24 -6.40
C SER A 192 -2.35 7.26 -7.12
N LEU A 193 -3.45 6.99 -6.40
CA LEU A 193 -4.82 7.05 -6.92
C LEU A 193 -5.62 8.22 -6.35
N ASP A 194 -4.96 9.26 -5.81
CA ASP A 194 -5.63 10.40 -5.19
C ASP A 194 -6.65 11.06 -6.13
N SER A 195 -6.31 11.19 -7.42
CA SER A 195 -7.21 11.76 -8.43
C SER A 195 -8.50 10.96 -8.63
N ALA A 196 -8.46 9.63 -8.49
CA ALA A 196 -9.64 8.78 -8.60
C ALA A 196 -10.43 8.74 -7.28
N LEU A 197 -9.72 8.80 -6.15
CA LEU A 197 -10.28 8.66 -4.80
C LEU A 197 -10.84 9.97 -4.24
N ALA A 198 -10.26 11.14 -4.53
CA ALA A 198 -10.66 12.40 -3.91
C ALA A 198 -12.07 12.85 -4.35
N GLY A 199 -12.45 12.57 -5.59
CA GLY A 199 -13.65 13.14 -6.20
C GLY A 199 -13.46 14.60 -6.58
N LYS A 200 -14.56 15.32 -6.79
CA LYS A 200 -14.58 16.74 -7.15
C LYS A 200 -15.56 17.50 -6.26
N ASP A 201 -15.03 18.43 -5.49
CA ASP A 201 -15.83 19.32 -4.65
C ASP A 201 -16.84 20.11 -5.49
N GLY A 202 -18.05 20.23 -4.95
CA GLY A 202 -19.10 21.11 -5.44
C GLY A 202 -18.97 22.51 -4.84
N SER A 203 -19.84 23.42 -5.28
CA SER A 203 -19.92 24.77 -4.76
C SER A 203 -21.35 25.30 -4.78
N LEU A 204 -21.69 26.10 -3.79
CA LEU A 204 -22.94 26.83 -3.72
C LEU A 204 -22.64 28.30 -3.40
N THR A 205 -23.06 29.21 -4.28
CA THR A 205 -22.95 30.64 -4.02
C THR A 205 -24.27 31.20 -3.53
N TYR A 206 -24.25 32.02 -2.49
CA TYR A 206 -25.40 32.79 -2.02
C TYR A 206 -24.97 34.16 -1.51
N ASP A 207 -25.94 35.07 -1.39
CA ASP A 207 -25.72 36.35 -0.74
C ASP A 207 -26.08 36.27 0.74
N ARG A 208 -25.22 36.86 1.57
CA ARG A 208 -25.37 36.94 3.02
C ARG A 208 -25.65 38.39 3.41
N GLY A 209 -26.71 38.64 4.19
CA GLY A 209 -27.03 39.95 4.72
C GLY A 209 -25.98 40.46 5.72
N SER A 210 -26.04 41.75 6.07
CA SER A 210 -25.14 42.37 7.05
C SER A 210 -25.25 41.78 8.46
N ASP A 211 -26.32 41.04 8.74
CA ASP A 211 -26.57 40.28 9.97
C ASP A 211 -26.00 38.85 9.92
N GLY A 212 -25.43 38.42 8.80
CA GLY A 212 -24.90 37.08 8.60
C GLY A 212 -25.93 36.04 8.14
N ALA A 213 -27.19 36.41 7.95
CA ALA A 213 -28.22 35.50 7.46
C ALA A 213 -28.14 35.32 5.94
N VAL A 214 -28.46 34.13 5.43
CA VAL A 214 -28.57 33.89 3.99
C VAL A 214 -29.80 34.61 3.44
N ILE A 215 -29.64 35.38 2.37
CA ILE A 215 -30.76 36.08 1.72
C ILE A 215 -31.58 35.03 0.96
N PRO A 216 -32.86 34.80 1.32
CA PRO A 216 -33.69 33.81 0.64
C PRO A 216 -33.77 34.08 -0.88
N GLY A 217 -33.57 33.05 -1.69
CA GLY A 217 -33.59 33.15 -3.16
C GLY A 217 -32.28 33.64 -3.80
N SER A 218 -31.23 33.94 -3.02
CA SER A 218 -29.93 34.38 -3.56
C SER A 218 -29.01 33.25 -4.06
N TYR A 219 -29.42 31.99 -3.88
CA TYR A 219 -28.67 30.81 -4.30
C TYR A 219 -28.45 30.82 -5.82
N ARG A 220 -27.18 30.74 -6.23
CA ARG A 220 -26.74 30.70 -7.63
C ARG A 220 -25.45 29.90 -7.74
N ASP A 221 -25.01 29.66 -8.98
CA ASP A 221 -23.73 28.98 -9.29
C ASP A 221 -23.58 27.65 -8.53
N ARG A 222 -24.66 26.87 -8.46
CA ARG A 222 -24.66 25.55 -7.81
C ARG A 222 -23.99 24.52 -8.72
N HIS A 223 -22.95 23.89 -8.20
CA HIS A 223 -22.33 22.71 -8.75
C HIS A 223 -22.34 21.63 -7.68
N ASP A 224 -23.01 20.52 -7.95
CA ASP A 224 -23.08 19.42 -6.99
C ASP A 224 -21.71 18.73 -6.88
N ALA A 225 -21.37 18.28 -5.67
CA ALA A 225 -20.16 17.50 -5.44
C ALA A 225 -20.25 16.13 -6.13
N VAL A 226 -19.13 15.67 -6.69
CA VAL A 226 -18.99 14.32 -7.24
C VAL A 226 -18.05 13.55 -6.34
N ASN A 227 -18.55 12.49 -5.70
CA ASN A 227 -17.74 11.68 -4.80
C ASN A 227 -16.56 11.00 -5.53
N GLY A 228 -15.60 10.50 -4.77
CA GLY A 228 -14.53 9.67 -5.29
C GLY A 228 -15.01 8.30 -5.76
N SER A 229 -14.24 7.70 -6.65
CA SER A 229 -14.48 6.37 -7.19
C SER A 229 -14.09 5.28 -6.19
N THR A 230 -14.77 4.15 -6.23
CA THR A 230 -14.35 2.95 -5.50
C THR A 230 -13.27 2.21 -6.28
N VAL A 231 -12.14 1.92 -5.64
CA VAL A 231 -11.04 1.13 -6.21
C VAL A 231 -11.12 -0.29 -5.65
N GLU A 232 -11.24 -1.27 -6.54
CA GLU A 232 -11.17 -2.70 -6.21
C GLU A 232 -9.76 -3.22 -6.49
N LEU A 233 -9.13 -3.81 -5.48
CA LEU A 233 -7.80 -4.40 -5.59
C LEU A 233 -7.86 -5.87 -5.99
N THR A 234 -6.74 -6.40 -6.47
CA THR A 234 -6.54 -7.83 -6.68
C THR A 234 -6.23 -8.58 -5.39
N LEU A 235 -5.88 -7.85 -4.33
CA LEU A 235 -5.55 -8.40 -3.03
C LEU A 235 -6.69 -9.26 -2.49
N ASP A 236 -6.32 -10.35 -1.85
CA ASP A 236 -7.20 -11.15 -1.02
C ASP A 236 -6.89 -10.84 0.44
N ASN A 237 -7.86 -10.32 1.18
CA ASN A 237 -7.64 -9.84 2.54
C ASN A 237 -7.17 -10.95 3.50
N ASP A 238 -7.64 -12.19 3.30
CA ASP A 238 -7.27 -13.32 4.13
C ASP A 238 -5.85 -13.81 3.79
N ILE A 239 -5.47 -13.86 2.49
CA ILE A 239 -4.07 -14.18 2.11
C ILE A 239 -3.15 -13.11 2.66
N GLN A 240 -3.50 -11.84 2.44
CA GLN A 240 -2.72 -10.71 2.92
C GLN A 240 -2.50 -10.81 4.43
N PHE A 241 -3.56 -11.03 5.22
CA PHE A 241 -3.45 -11.15 6.67
C PHE A 241 -2.51 -12.27 7.10
N TYR A 242 -2.68 -13.47 6.53
CA TYR A 242 -1.83 -14.62 6.88
C TYR A 242 -0.38 -14.38 6.49
N VAL A 243 -0.12 -13.89 5.28
CA VAL A 243 1.24 -13.59 4.80
C VAL A 243 1.90 -12.50 5.65
N GLN A 244 1.18 -11.42 6.00
CA GLN A 244 1.70 -10.36 6.87
C GLN A 244 2.07 -10.90 8.25
N GLN A 245 1.25 -11.78 8.83
CA GLN A 245 1.54 -12.43 10.10
C GLN A 245 2.81 -13.29 10.01
N GLN A 246 2.93 -14.11 8.96
CA GLN A 246 4.09 -14.98 8.77
C GLN A 246 5.38 -14.19 8.51
N VAL A 247 5.31 -13.09 7.76
CA VAL A 247 6.43 -12.16 7.54
C VAL A 247 6.89 -11.53 8.86
N GLN A 248 5.97 -11.04 9.70
CA GLN A 248 6.32 -10.49 11.00
C GLN A 248 6.95 -11.55 11.92
N GLN A 249 6.39 -12.76 11.96
CA GLN A 249 6.95 -13.86 12.73
C GLN A 249 8.36 -14.23 12.26
N ALA A 250 8.58 -14.28 10.94
CA ALA A 250 9.89 -14.56 10.36
C ALA A 250 10.90 -13.46 10.70
N LYS A 251 10.50 -12.19 10.66
CA LYS A 251 11.32 -11.06 11.11
C LYS A 251 11.76 -11.22 12.57
N ASP A 252 10.83 -11.55 13.46
CA ASP A 252 11.10 -11.68 14.90
C ASP A 252 12.03 -12.88 15.20
N LEU A 253 11.83 -14.01 14.53
CA LEU A 253 12.63 -15.22 14.73
C LEU A 253 14.02 -15.17 14.08
N SER A 254 14.13 -14.51 12.92
CA SER A 254 15.37 -14.47 12.15
C SER A 254 16.34 -13.37 12.60
N GLU A 255 15.85 -12.41 13.36
CA GLU A 255 16.54 -11.14 13.63
C GLU A 255 16.90 -10.38 12.34
N ALA A 256 16.12 -10.63 11.27
CA ALA A 256 15.83 -9.74 10.14
C ALA A 256 16.25 -8.29 10.34
N ARG A 257 16.92 -7.60 9.40
CA ARG A 257 16.75 -6.15 9.26
C ARG A 257 15.38 -5.83 8.70
N SER A 258 14.96 -6.56 7.67
CA SER A 258 13.60 -6.55 7.12
C SER A 258 13.28 -7.91 6.51
N VAL A 259 11.99 -8.23 6.41
CA VAL A 259 11.46 -9.41 5.74
C VAL A 259 10.26 -8.97 4.91
N SER A 260 10.20 -9.41 3.66
CA SER A 260 9.10 -9.12 2.75
C SER A 260 8.66 -10.38 2.02
N ALA A 261 7.38 -10.45 1.67
CA ALA A 261 6.82 -11.54 0.87
C ALA A 261 5.78 -11.04 -0.13
N VAL A 262 5.79 -11.62 -1.33
CA VAL A 262 4.81 -11.38 -2.40
C VAL A 262 4.18 -12.71 -2.81
N VAL A 263 2.86 -12.73 -2.97
CA VAL A 263 2.11 -13.86 -3.53
C VAL A 263 1.41 -13.38 -4.79
N LEU A 264 1.77 -14.00 -5.92
CA LEU A 264 1.15 -13.76 -7.23
C LEU A 264 0.25 -14.92 -7.61
N ASP A 265 -0.87 -14.63 -8.27
CA ASP A 265 -1.55 -15.61 -9.10
C ASP A 265 -0.66 -15.94 -10.31
N SER A 266 -0.34 -17.22 -10.48
CA SER A 266 0.59 -17.65 -11.52
C SER A 266 0.05 -17.43 -12.93
N LYS A 267 -1.27 -17.42 -13.15
CA LYS A 267 -1.88 -17.35 -14.48
C LYS A 267 -2.29 -15.95 -14.88
N THR A 268 -2.49 -15.05 -13.92
CA THR A 268 -2.95 -13.68 -14.19
C THR A 268 -1.92 -12.61 -13.82
N GLY A 269 -0.88 -12.95 -13.05
CA GLY A 269 0.07 -11.97 -12.51
C GLY A 269 -0.53 -11.06 -11.43
N GLU A 270 -1.78 -11.30 -11.03
CA GLU A 270 -2.45 -10.49 -10.00
C GLU A 270 -1.75 -10.64 -8.65
N VAL A 271 -1.50 -9.51 -7.99
CA VAL A 271 -0.93 -9.50 -6.63
C VAL A 271 -2.03 -9.90 -5.65
N LEU A 272 -1.91 -11.08 -5.06
CA LEU A 272 -2.86 -11.59 -4.07
C LEU A 272 -2.52 -11.16 -2.65
N ALA A 273 -1.21 -11.08 -2.37
CA ALA A 273 -0.68 -10.49 -1.15
C ALA A 273 0.70 -9.89 -1.40
N MET A 274 1.02 -8.82 -0.67
CA MET A 274 2.32 -8.17 -0.64
C MET A 274 2.53 -7.58 0.75
N ALA A 275 3.45 -8.17 1.50
CA ALA A 275 3.65 -7.88 2.91
C ALA A 275 5.10 -7.49 3.18
N ASN A 276 5.28 -6.49 4.04
CA ASN A 276 6.56 -6.09 4.62
C ASN A 276 6.43 -6.14 6.14
N ASP A 277 7.48 -6.52 6.85
CA ASP A 277 7.48 -6.54 8.32
C ASP A 277 7.40 -5.13 8.92
N ASN A 278 7.04 -5.04 10.20
CA ASN A 278 7.06 -3.80 10.98
C ASN A 278 6.28 -2.63 10.31
N THR A 279 5.24 -2.96 9.56
CA THR A 279 4.37 -1.96 8.90
C THR A 279 3.70 -1.03 9.92
N PHE A 280 3.38 0.17 9.47
CA PHE A 280 2.60 1.16 10.22
C PHE A 280 1.10 0.84 10.26
N ASP A 281 0.38 1.56 11.11
CA ASP A 281 -1.09 1.56 11.20
C ASP A 281 -1.64 2.96 10.82
N PRO A 282 -2.29 3.13 9.66
CA PRO A 282 -2.85 4.40 9.20
C PRO A 282 -4.04 4.90 10.04
N SER A 283 -4.66 4.05 10.86
CA SER A 283 -5.70 4.46 11.82
C SER A 283 -5.13 5.20 13.04
N GLN A 284 -3.81 5.15 13.23
CA GLN A 284 -3.09 5.77 14.34
C GLN A 284 -2.31 7.00 13.87
N ASN A 285 -1.84 7.81 14.82
CA ASN A 285 -1.05 9.00 14.51
C ASN A 285 0.29 8.61 13.84
N LEU A 286 0.42 8.88 12.54
CA LEU A 286 1.62 8.59 11.74
C LEU A 286 2.88 9.25 12.30
N GLY A 287 2.78 10.47 12.82
CA GLY A 287 3.91 11.21 13.41
C GLY A 287 4.50 10.54 14.67
N LYS A 288 3.79 9.56 15.26
CA LYS A 288 4.28 8.75 16.38
C LYS A 288 4.83 7.38 15.95
N GLN A 289 4.88 7.11 14.65
CA GLN A 289 5.26 5.81 14.08
C GLN A 289 6.59 5.89 13.30
N GLY A 290 7.51 6.75 13.72
CA GLY A 290 8.77 6.99 13.00
C GLY A 290 9.73 5.80 12.92
N ASN A 291 9.47 4.71 13.66
CA ASN A 291 10.21 3.45 13.60
C ASN A 291 9.51 2.36 12.78
N ARG A 292 8.34 2.65 12.20
CA ARG A 292 7.58 1.73 11.35
C ARG A 292 7.97 1.88 9.90
N GLU A 293 7.90 0.81 9.15
CA GLU A 293 8.09 0.84 7.70
C GLU A 293 6.84 1.42 7.04
N MET A 294 6.98 2.59 6.41
CA MET A 294 5.88 3.29 5.73
C MET A 294 5.82 2.98 4.23
N GLY A 295 6.97 2.71 3.61
CA GLY A 295 7.08 2.36 2.20
C GLY A 295 6.77 0.90 1.94
N ASN A 296 6.73 0.53 0.66
CA ASN A 296 6.56 -0.85 0.25
C ASN A 296 7.88 -1.40 -0.30
N LEU A 297 8.67 -2.02 0.56
CA LEU A 297 10.02 -2.51 0.24
C LEU A 297 10.01 -3.47 -0.94
N SER A 298 8.93 -4.25 -1.08
CA SER A 298 8.74 -5.21 -2.18
C SER A 298 8.80 -4.59 -3.58
N VAL A 299 8.56 -3.28 -3.72
CA VAL A 299 8.63 -2.52 -4.98
C VAL A 299 9.69 -1.41 -4.98
N SER A 300 10.11 -0.91 -3.81
CA SER A 300 11.00 0.25 -3.71
C SER A 300 12.45 -0.09 -3.39
N SER A 301 12.72 -1.28 -2.84
CA SER A 301 14.04 -1.65 -2.33
C SER A 301 14.68 -2.77 -3.15
N PRO A 302 15.40 -2.44 -4.23
CA PRO A 302 16.07 -3.45 -5.04
C PRO A 302 17.25 -4.07 -4.28
N PHE A 303 17.50 -5.35 -4.55
CA PHE A 303 18.61 -6.11 -3.97
C PHE A 303 19.27 -6.97 -5.05
N GLU A 304 20.49 -7.42 -4.80
CA GLU A 304 21.11 -8.43 -5.67
C GLU A 304 20.48 -9.80 -5.40
N PRO A 305 19.91 -10.47 -6.41
CA PRO A 305 19.09 -11.67 -6.21
C PRO A 305 19.90 -12.91 -5.80
N GLY A 306 21.17 -12.98 -6.19
CA GLY A 306 21.98 -14.19 -6.09
C GLY A 306 21.34 -15.36 -6.85
N SER A 307 21.40 -16.55 -6.25
CA SER A 307 21.08 -17.80 -6.95
C SER A 307 19.65 -17.96 -7.48
N VAL A 308 18.67 -17.16 -7.03
CA VAL A 308 17.32 -17.15 -7.66
C VAL A 308 17.37 -16.67 -9.11
N ASN A 309 18.38 -15.89 -9.50
CA ASN A 309 18.59 -15.41 -10.87
C ASN A 309 19.04 -16.51 -11.85
N LYS A 310 19.55 -17.63 -11.33
CA LYS A 310 20.02 -18.77 -12.16
C LYS A 310 18.91 -19.37 -13.02
N VAL A 311 17.65 -19.09 -12.70
CA VAL A 311 16.49 -19.45 -13.54
C VAL A 311 16.60 -18.89 -14.95
N ILE A 312 17.27 -17.74 -15.15
CA ILE A 312 17.52 -17.17 -16.49
C ILE A 312 18.43 -18.11 -17.28
N THR A 313 19.56 -18.53 -16.69
CA THR A 313 20.49 -19.47 -17.31
C THR A 313 19.84 -20.85 -17.54
N ALA A 314 19.07 -21.34 -16.56
CA ALA A 314 18.31 -22.59 -16.69
C ALA A 314 17.31 -22.53 -17.85
N SER A 315 16.62 -21.41 -18.00
CA SER A 315 15.68 -21.18 -19.09
C SER A 315 16.40 -21.07 -20.43
N ALA A 316 17.49 -20.31 -20.50
CA ALA A 316 18.24 -20.13 -21.73
C ALA A 316 18.87 -21.43 -22.25
N VAL A 317 19.44 -22.25 -21.36
CA VAL A 317 20.11 -23.47 -21.77
C VAL A 317 19.13 -24.51 -22.31
N ILE A 318 17.94 -24.61 -21.70
CA ILE A 318 16.88 -25.53 -22.14
C ILE A 318 16.18 -24.98 -23.41
N GLU A 319 15.88 -23.67 -23.46
CA GLU A 319 15.21 -23.06 -24.62
C GLU A 319 16.03 -23.21 -25.92
N ASN A 320 17.35 -23.22 -25.79
CA ASN A 320 18.26 -23.28 -26.94
C ASN A 320 18.82 -24.70 -27.18
N ASP A 321 18.25 -25.74 -26.53
CA ASP A 321 18.69 -27.14 -26.65
C ASP A 321 20.20 -27.34 -26.36
N LEU A 322 20.78 -26.50 -25.51
CA LEU A 322 22.22 -26.52 -25.16
C LEU A 322 22.55 -27.48 -24.01
N SER A 323 21.51 -28.00 -23.36
CA SER A 323 21.56 -29.04 -22.34
C SER A 323 20.18 -29.66 -22.19
N ASN A 324 20.11 -30.78 -21.48
CA ASN A 324 18.87 -31.41 -21.03
C ASN A 324 18.98 -31.71 -19.53
N PRO A 325 17.86 -32.00 -18.81
CA PRO A 325 17.86 -32.17 -17.36
C PRO A 325 18.85 -33.21 -16.82
N ASP A 326 19.18 -34.23 -17.62
CA ASP A 326 19.97 -35.40 -17.23
C ASP A 326 21.41 -35.35 -17.74
N GLU A 327 21.79 -34.33 -18.52
CA GLU A 327 23.18 -34.17 -18.97
C GLU A 327 24.10 -34.05 -17.76
N VAL A 328 25.14 -34.88 -17.71
CA VAL A 328 26.12 -34.87 -16.62
C VAL A 328 27.31 -33.97 -16.98
N LEU A 329 27.50 -32.93 -16.18
CA LEU A 329 28.64 -32.03 -16.22
C LEU A 329 29.67 -32.43 -15.14
N GLN A 330 30.94 -32.47 -15.54
CA GLN A 330 32.06 -32.61 -14.61
C GLN A 330 32.38 -31.23 -14.02
N VAL A 331 31.79 -30.92 -12.87
CA VAL A 331 31.83 -29.58 -12.27
C VAL A 331 32.99 -29.50 -11.27
N PRO A 332 34.08 -28.76 -11.58
CA PRO A 332 35.16 -28.53 -10.62
C PRO A 332 34.73 -27.56 -9.51
N GLY A 333 35.48 -27.49 -8.40
CA GLY A 333 35.21 -26.53 -7.31
C GLY A 333 35.43 -25.05 -7.63
N SER A 334 36.00 -24.73 -8.80
CA SER A 334 36.20 -23.36 -9.27
C SER A 334 36.33 -23.28 -10.79
N ILE A 335 35.99 -22.12 -11.36
CA ILE A 335 36.16 -21.81 -12.78
C ILE A 335 36.81 -20.44 -12.94
N ASN A 336 37.74 -20.31 -13.90
CA ASN A 336 38.22 -19.02 -14.35
C ASN A 336 37.42 -18.59 -15.58
N MET A 337 36.69 -17.49 -15.47
CA MET A 337 35.88 -16.94 -16.54
C MET A 337 36.07 -15.42 -16.56
N GLY A 338 36.37 -14.87 -17.73
CA GLY A 338 36.52 -13.42 -17.87
C GLY A 338 37.61 -12.78 -17.00
N GLY A 339 38.65 -13.54 -16.62
CA GLY A 339 39.74 -13.07 -15.76
C GLY A 339 39.45 -13.11 -14.27
N VAL A 340 38.27 -13.59 -13.84
CA VAL A 340 37.91 -13.78 -12.44
C VAL A 340 37.76 -15.26 -12.10
N THR A 341 38.11 -15.64 -10.88
CA THR A 341 37.92 -17.01 -10.37
C THR A 341 36.66 -17.06 -9.53
N VAL A 342 35.67 -17.82 -9.99
CA VAL A 342 34.42 -18.06 -9.28
C VAL A 342 34.45 -19.44 -8.64
N ARG A 343 33.90 -19.55 -7.43
CA ARG A 343 33.82 -20.80 -6.66
C ARG A 343 32.38 -21.11 -6.31
N ASP A 344 32.11 -22.38 -6.06
CA ASP A 344 30.88 -22.79 -5.38
C ASP A 344 30.93 -22.40 -3.90
N ALA A 345 29.76 -22.34 -3.27
CA ALA A 345 29.63 -21.88 -1.88
C ALA A 345 30.31 -22.83 -0.86
N TRP A 346 30.68 -24.04 -1.29
CA TRP A 346 31.43 -25.01 -0.48
C TRP A 346 32.64 -25.54 -1.27
N PRO A 347 33.73 -25.94 -0.60
CA PRO A 347 34.86 -26.59 -1.26
C PRO A 347 34.52 -28.01 -1.74
N HIS A 348 34.89 -28.35 -2.97
CA HIS A 348 34.82 -29.71 -3.50
C HIS A 348 35.81 -29.93 -4.66
N GLY A 349 36.11 -31.20 -4.95
CA GLY A 349 36.81 -31.62 -6.17
C GLY A 349 35.88 -31.57 -7.39
N THR A 350 36.20 -32.31 -8.45
CA THR A 350 35.28 -32.44 -9.58
C THR A 350 34.12 -33.36 -9.21
N VAL A 351 32.88 -32.89 -9.37
CA VAL A 351 31.66 -33.64 -9.06
C VAL A 351 30.81 -33.79 -10.33
N PRO A 352 30.28 -34.99 -10.64
CA PRO A 352 29.44 -35.22 -11.79
C PRO A 352 27.99 -34.78 -11.51
N PHE A 353 27.67 -33.50 -11.70
CA PHE A 353 26.31 -33.00 -11.52
C PHE A 353 25.51 -33.15 -12.81
N THR A 354 24.26 -33.61 -12.71
CA THR A 354 23.29 -33.43 -13.80
C THR A 354 22.98 -31.94 -13.96
N THR A 355 22.44 -31.51 -15.09
CA THR A 355 21.95 -30.13 -15.25
C THR A 355 20.89 -29.80 -14.20
N THR A 356 20.01 -30.76 -13.87
CA THR A 356 19.09 -30.64 -12.71
C THR A 356 19.87 -30.42 -11.40
N GLY A 357 20.95 -31.18 -11.18
CA GLY A 357 21.81 -31.06 -10.03
C GLY A 357 22.54 -29.73 -9.92
N VAL A 358 23.00 -29.15 -11.02
CA VAL A 358 23.63 -27.81 -11.05
C VAL A 358 22.70 -26.78 -10.41
N PHE A 359 21.42 -26.76 -10.80
CA PHE A 359 20.45 -25.81 -10.25
C PHE A 359 19.91 -26.23 -8.87
N GLY A 360 19.69 -27.53 -8.64
CA GLY A 360 19.20 -28.10 -7.38
C GLY A 360 20.17 -27.94 -6.21
N LYS A 361 21.48 -28.12 -6.46
CA LYS A 361 22.58 -27.85 -5.52
C LYS A 361 23.06 -26.41 -5.55
N SER A 362 22.57 -25.61 -6.50
CA SER A 362 22.94 -24.21 -6.66
C SER A 362 24.43 -23.99 -6.95
N SER A 363 25.06 -24.85 -7.74
CA SER A 363 26.47 -24.69 -8.16
C SER A 363 26.62 -23.41 -9.02
N ASN A 364 27.47 -22.48 -8.59
CA ASN A 364 27.88 -21.31 -9.37
C ASN A 364 28.72 -21.76 -10.57
N VAL A 365 29.67 -22.66 -10.35
CA VAL A 365 30.59 -23.15 -11.38
C VAL A 365 29.83 -23.86 -12.49
N GLY A 366 28.95 -24.80 -12.15
CA GLY A 366 28.10 -25.49 -13.13
C GLY A 366 27.19 -24.52 -13.88
N THR A 367 26.63 -23.51 -13.18
CA THR A 367 25.81 -22.48 -13.84
C THR A 367 26.63 -21.69 -14.85
N LEU A 368 27.86 -21.32 -14.53
CA LEU A 368 28.73 -20.58 -15.44
C LEU A 368 29.21 -21.42 -16.62
N MET A 369 29.46 -22.72 -16.43
CA MET A 369 29.73 -23.65 -17.54
C MET A 369 28.57 -23.68 -18.54
N LEU A 370 27.32 -23.67 -18.04
CA LEU A 370 26.13 -23.60 -18.90
C LEU A 370 25.95 -22.20 -19.50
N ALA A 371 26.19 -21.13 -18.73
CA ALA A 371 26.10 -19.75 -19.22
C ALA A 371 27.10 -19.46 -20.35
N GLN A 372 28.30 -20.06 -20.31
CA GLN A 372 29.26 -19.98 -21.42
C GLN A 372 28.71 -20.57 -22.73
N ARG A 373 27.91 -21.64 -22.65
CA ARG A 373 27.24 -22.20 -23.83
C ARG A 373 26.14 -21.28 -24.36
N VAL A 374 25.43 -20.61 -23.45
CA VAL A 374 24.34 -19.67 -23.77
C VAL A 374 24.87 -18.41 -24.45
N GLY A 375 25.95 -17.82 -23.93
CA GLY A 375 26.50 -16.55 -24.40
C GLY A 375 25.75 -15.32 -23.87
N PRO A 376 26.39 -14.13 -23.89
CA PRO A 376 25.84 -12.92 -23.26
C PRO A 376 24.58 -12.38 -23.94
N GLU A 377 24.47 -12.47 -25.26
CA GLU A 377 23.34 -11.91 -26.02
C GLU A 377 22.04 -12.66 -25.73
N ARG A 378 22.07 -14.00 -25.72
CA ARG A 378 20.90 -14.82 -25.41
C ARG A 378 20.50 -14.70 -23.94
N PHE A 379 21.49 -14.53 -23.05
CA PHE A 379 21.21 -14.26 -21.65
C PHE A 379 20.50 -12.90 -21.48
N MET A 380 21.01 -11.84 -22.12
CA MET A 380 20.40 -10.51 -22.07
C MET A 380 18.98 -10.49 -22.65
N ASP A 381 18.74 -11.18 -23.77
CA ASP A 381 17.38 -11.30 -24.34
C ASP A 381 16.38 -11.88 -23.33
N LEU A 382 16.78 -12.91 -22.57
CA LEU A 382 15.92 -13.42 -21.50
C LEU A 382 15.82 -12.45 -20.32
N VAL A 383 16.89 -11.78 -19.91
CA VAL A 383 16.84 -10.74 -18.85
C VAL A 383 15.78 -9.69 -19.18
N ASP A 384 15.75 -9.21 -20.42
CA ASP A 384 14.76 -8.24 -20.91
C ASP A 384 13.35 -8.84 -20.96
N LYS A 385 13.19 -10.05 -21.50
CA LYS A 385 11.88 -10.73 -21.55
C LYS A 385 11.32 -11.02 -20.16
N PHE A 386 12.15 -11.33 -19.18
CA PHE A 386 11.79 -11.46 -17.77
C PHE A 386 11.43 -10.12 -17.11
N GLY A 387 11.70 -8.99 -17.76
CA GLY A 387 11.30 -7.66 -17.30
C GLY A 387 12.24 -7.03 -16.27
N LEU A 388 13.50 -7.48 -16.22
CA LEU A 388 14.50 -6.91 -15.31
C LEU A 388 15.03 -5.58 -15.85
N GLY A 389 15.42 -4.69 -14.94
CA GLY A 389 15.87 -3.32 -15.28
C GLY A 389 14.73 -2.38 -15.69
N GLN A 390 13.47 -2.81 -15.55
CA GLN A 390 12.27 -2.06 -15.92
C GLN A 390 11.27 -2.07 -14.77
N ARG A 391 10.57 -0.95 -14.54
CA ARG A 391 9.45 -0.90 -13.61
C ARG A 391 8.35 -1.86 -14.06
N THR A 392 7.71 -2.55 -13.13
CA THR A 392 6.62 -3.48 -13.41
C THR A 392 5.33 -2.76 -13.77
N GLY A 393 5.15 -1.52 -13.32
CA GLY A 393 3.93 -0.75 -13.56
C GLY A 393 2.77 -1.17 -12.65
N VAL A 394 3.05 -1.78 -11.50
CA VAL A 394 2.03 -2.32 -10.57
C VAL A 394 1.09 -1.27 -10.00
N GLY A 395 1.43 0.02 -10.10
CA GLY A 395 0.60 1.16 -9.67
C GLY A 395 0.94 1.68 -8.28
N LEU A 396 1.98 1.17 -7.62
CA LEU A 396 2.43 1.65 -6.31
C LEU A 396 3.49 2.74 -6.45
N PRO A 397 3.49 3.76 -5.55
CA PRO A 397 4.48 4.83 -5.58
C PRO A 397 5.87 4.32 -5.21
N GLY A 398 6.91 5.00 -5.70
CA GLY A 398 8.30 4.71 -5.34
C GLY A 398 8.87 3.44 -5.98
N GLU A 399 8.23 2.91 -7.02
CA GLU A 399 8.71 1.71 -7.72
C GLU A 399 10.12 1.91 -8.31
N SER A 400 11.02 0.99 -7.96
CA SER A 400 12.36 0.91 -8.53
C SER A 400 12.36 0.01 -9.77
N ALA A 401 13.13 0.40 -10.79
CA ALA A 401 13.37 -0.46 -11.95
C ALA A 401 14.41 -1.55 -11.66
N GLY A 402 15.10 -1.48 -10.52
CA GLY A 402 16.35 -2.20 -10.31
C GLY A 402 17.48 -1.62 -11.17
N ILE A 403 18.56 -2.39 -11.32
CA ILE A 403 19.71 -2.03 -12.15
C ILE A 403 20.16 -3.27 -12.90
N VAL A 404 20.12 -3.22 -14.23
CA VAL A 404 20.75 -4.19 -15.11
C VAL A 404 21.76 -3.44 -15.97
N PRO A 405 23.06 -3.79 -15.93
CA PRO A 405 24.06 -3.14 -16.77
C PRO A 405 23.73 -3.38 -18.25
N PRO A 406 23.76 -2.36 -19.12
CA PRO A 406 23.55 -2.55 -20.54
C PRO A 406 24.67 -3.40 -21.15
N ILE A 407 24.35 -4.21 -22.16
CA ILE A 407 25.27 -5.22 -22.70
C ILE A 407 26.58 -4.63 -23.24
N GLU A 408 26.55 -3.40 -23.74
CA GLU A 408 27.72 -2.68 -24.26
C GLU A 408 28.77 -2.37 -23.17
N GLN A 409 28.36 -2.40 -21.90
CA GLN A 409 29.25 -2.19 -20.75
C GLN A 409 29.78 -3.52 -20.18
N TRP A 410 29.41 -4.66 -20.76
CA TRP A 410 29.83 -5.96 -20.23
C TRP A 410 31.28 -6.23 -20.59
N SER A 411 32.05 -6.52 -19.56
CA SER A 411 33.34 -7.18 -19.69
C SER A 411 33.18 -8.68 -19.46
N GLY A 412 34.23 -9.47 -19.71
CA GLY A 412 34.22 -10.90 -19.39
C GLY A 412 33.88 -11.17 -17.91
N SER A 413 34.34 -10.31 -16.99
CA SER A 413 34.04 -10.46 -15.56
C SER A 413 32.59 -10.07 -15.23
N THR A 414 31.99 -9.12 -15.96
CA THR A 414 30.57 -8.78 -15.81
C THR A 414 29.68 -9.99 -16.10
N PHE A 415 29.89 -10.65 -17.24
CA PHE A 415 29.13 -11.86 -17.59
C PHE A 415 29.44 -13.07 -16.68
N SER A 416 30.51 -13.03 -15.89
CA SER A 416 30.80 -14.06 -14.89
C SER A 416 29.98 -13.91 -13.61
N ASN A 417 29.37 -12.73 -13.38
CA ASN A 417 28.58 -12.43 -12.19
C ASN A 417 27.06 -12.47 -12.47
N LEU A 418 26.62 -11.92 -13.60
CA LEU A 418 25.18 -11.79 -13.90
C LEU A 418 24.44 -13.15 -13.90
N PRO A 419 24.94 -14.24 -14.50
CA PRO A 419 24.26 -15.54 -14.51
C PRO A 419 24.07 -16.16 -13.13
N ILE A 420 24.87 -15.77 -12.15
CA ILE A 420 24.75 -16.21 -10.75
C ILE A 420 24.04 -15.17 -9.86
N GLY A 421 23.56 -14.08 -10.46
CA GLY A 421 22.72 -13.07 -9.81
C GLY A 421 23.49 -12.00 -9.02
N GLN A 422 24.71 -11.69 -9.44
CA GLN A 422 25.53 -10.59 -8.91
C GLN A 422 25.83 -9.57 -10.01
N GLY A 423 26.00 -8.30 -9.65
CA GLY A 423 26.20 -7.20 -10.60
C GLY A 423 24.90 -6.67 -11.24
N LEU A 424 23.74 -7.09 -10.73
CA LEU A 424 22.42 -6.56 -11.08
C LEU A 424 21.53 -6.54 -9.83
N SER A 425 20.56 -5.64 -9.80
CA SER A 425 19.58 -5.57 -8.73
C SER A 425 18.15 -5.57 -9.26
N MET A 426 17.23 -6.13 -8.48
CA MET A 426 15.81 -6.18 -8.79
C MET A 426 14.99 -6.05 -7.51
N THR A 427 13.74 -5.66 -7.66
CA THR A 427 12.75 -5.66 -6.57
C THR A 427 12.23 -7.07 -6.30
N LEU A 428 11.65 -7.29 -5.11
CA LEU A 428 11.02 -8.58 -4.78
C LEU A 428 9.88 -8.91 -5.76
N LEU A 429 9.12 -7.91 -6.18
CA LEU A 429 8.04 -8.09 -7.15
C LEU A 429 8.55 -8.53 -8.53
N GLN A 430 9.66 -7.95 -9.01
CA GLN A 430 10.31 -8.41 -10.26
C GLN A 430 10.78 -9.86 -10.13
N MET A 431 11.42 -10.22 -9.00
CA MET A 431 11.85 -11.59 -8.74
C MET A 431 10.66 -12.58 -8.77
N ALA A 432 9.54 -12.24 -8.12
CA ALA A 432 8.33 -13.05 -8.18
C ALA A 432 7.76 -13.15 -9.61
N GLY A 433 7.82 -12.06 -10.39
CA GLY A 433 7.42 -12.02 -11.80
C GLY A 433 8.21 -12.97 -12.69
N MET A 434 9.51 -13.18 -12.42
CA MET A 434 10.33 -14.16 -13.15
C MET A 434 9.80 -15.59 -12.97
N TYR A 435 9.45 -15.96 -11.74
CA TYR A 435 8.94 -17.29 -11.42
C TYR A 435 7.47 -17.44 -11.84
N GLN A 436 6.71 -16.34 -11.91
CA GLN A 436 5.38 -16.31 -12.53
C GLN A 436 5.45 -16.73 -13.99
N ALA A 437 6.43 -16.24 -14.76
CA ALA A 437 6.60 -16.66 -16.15
C ALA A 437 6.83 -18.18 -16.27
N ILE A 438 7.67 -18.77 -15.40
CA ILE A 438 7.95 -20.22 -15.39
C ILE A 438 6.74 -21.04 -14.93
N ALA A 439 5.98 -20.54 -13.96
CA ALA A 439 4.72 -21.13 -13.51
C ALA A 439 3.62 -21.06 -14.60
N ASN A 440 3.67 -20.03 -15.44
CA ASN A 440 2.70 -19.77 -16.50
C ASN A 440 3.17 -20.24 -17.88
N ASP A 441 3.87 -21.37 -17.91
CA ASP A 441 4.31 -22.02 -19.15
C ASP A 441 5.07 -21.08 -20.10
N GLY A 442 5.91 -20.22 -19.51
CA GLY A 442 6.83 -19.33 -20.22
C GLY A 442 6.24 -17.98 -20.58
N VAL A 443 5.00 -17.68 -20.20
CA VAL A 443 4.35 -16.38 -20.45
C VAL A 443 4.39 -15.50 -19.20
N ARG A 444 5.21 -14.46 -19.22
CA ARG A 444 5.21 -13.45 -18.17
C ARG A 444 4.02 -12.53 -18.33
N ILE A 445 3.29 -12.31 -17.24
CA ILE A 445 2.26 -11.28 -17.15
C ILE A 445 2.75 -10.24 -16.15
N PRO A 446 2.97 -8.97 -16.58
CA PRO A 446 3.34 -7.92 -15.65
C PRO A 446 2.35 -7.83 -14.47
N PRO A 447 2.84 -7.72 -13.22
CA PRO A 447 1.98 -7.74 -12.06
C PRO A 447 1.12 -6.48 -11.94
N ARG A 448 -0.08 -6.65 -11.40
CA ARG A 448 -1.02 -5.54 -11.14
C ARG A 448 -1.70 -5.71 -9.79
N ILE A 449 -2.03 -4.58 -9.16
CA ILE A 449 -2.73 -4.55 -7.86
C ILE A 449 -4.14 -3.96 -7.93
N VAL A 450 -4.42 -3.13 -8.94
CA VAL A 450 -5.76 -2.59 -9.19
C VAL A 450 -6.48 -3.53 -10.15
N LYS A 451 -7.69 -3.94 -9.77
CA LYS A 451 -8.57 -4.79 -10.58
C LYS A 451 -9.58 -3.95 -11.35
N SER A 452 -10.26 -3.03 -10.67
CA SER A 452 -11.26 -2.15 -11.29
C SER A 452 -11.44 -0.84 -10.52
N ILE A 453 -12.02 0.15 -11.20
CA ILE A 453 -12.44 1.42 -10.61
C ILE A 453 -13.92 1.62 -10.95
N THR A 454 -14.75 1.84 -9.93
CA THR A 454 -16.19 2.09 -10.07
C THR A 454 -16.49 3.55 -9.71
N ALA A 455 -16.96 4.32 -10.68
CA ALA A 455 -17.30 5.72 -10.49
C ALA A 455 -18.59 5.89 -9.65
N PRO A 456 -18.87 7.10 -9.12
CA PRO A 456 -20.05 7.34 -8.30
C PRO A 456 -21.40 7.11 -9.00
N ASP A 457 -21.43 7.16 -10.33
CA ASP A 457 -22.63 6.86 -11.14
C ASP A 457 -22.87 5.35 -11.31
N GLY A 458 -22.00 4.51 -10.73
CA GLY A 458 -22.06 3.05 -10.82
C GLY A 458 -21.35 2.49 -12.05
N SER A 459 -20.77 3.31 -12.92
CA SER A 459 -19.99 2.83 -14.07
C SER A 459 -18.69 2.18 -13.59
N ARG A 460 -18.51 0.90 -13.93
CA ARG A 460 -17.34 0.12 -13.56
C ARG A 460 -16.39 -0.01 -14.75
N LYS A 461 -15.14 0.42 -14.56
CA LYS A 461 -14.06 0.28 -15.52
C LYS A 461 -13.05 -0.75 -14.98
N GLU A 462 -12.89 -1.85 -15.70
CA GLU A 462 -11.82 -2.81 -15.42
C GLU A 462 -10.46 -2.17 -15.73
N GLU A 463 -9.48 -2.42 -14.88
CA GLU A 463 -8.11 -2.04 -15.17
C GLU A 463 -7.62 -2.92 -16.34
N PRO A 464 -7.06 -2.34 -17.42
CA PRO A 464 -6.55 -3.11 -18.53
C PRO A 464 -5.58 -4.19 -18.06
N ARG A 465 -5.73 -5.40 -18.60
CA ARG A 465 -4.77 -6.46 -18.34
C ARG A 465 -3.45 -6.10 -19.05
N PRO A 466 -2.30 -6.17 -18.35
CA PRO A 466 -1.02 -5.94 -19.00
C PRO A 466 -0.79 -6.92 -20.16
N GLU A 467 -0.12 -6.45 -21.20
CA GLU A 467 0.20 -7.29 -22.36
C GLU A 467 1.13 -8.44 -21.93
N PRO A 468 0.80 -9.70 -22.28
CA PRO A 468 1.63 -10.84 -21.95
C PRO A 468 2.93 -10.84 -22.77
N VAL A 469 4.03 -11.28 -22.15
CA VAL A 469 5.34 -11.40 -22.79
C VAL A 469 5.76 -12.87 -22.81
N GLN A 470 5.93 -13.44 -24.00
CA GLN A 470 6.50 -14.79 -24.14
C GLN A 470 8.00 -14.74 -23.84
N VAL A 471 8.42 -15.38 -22.75
CA VAL A 471 9.81 -15.45 -22.31
C VAL A 471 10.53 -16.65 -22.91
N VAL A 472 9.94 -17.84 -22.73
CA VAL A 472 10.41 -19.13 -23.24
C VAL A 472 9.21 -19.95 -23.70
N ASN A 473 9.40 -20.99 -24.50
CA ASN A 473 8.28 -21.83 -24.88
C ASN A 473 7.73 -22.65 -23.68
N ALA A 474 6.50 -23.14 -23.82
CA ALA A 474 5.81 -23.88 -22.76
C ALA A 474 6.53 -25.18 -22.34
N GLY A 475 7.21 -25.85 -23.27
CA GLY A 475 8.01 -27.05 -22.98
C GLY A 475 9.20 -26.71 -22.09
N THR A 476 9.96 -25.68 -22.44
CA THR A 476 11.08 -25.16 -21.65
C THR A 476 10.64 -24.79 -20.24
N ALA A 477 9.58 -24.01 -20.10
CA ALA A 477 9.08 -23.59 -18.79
C ALA A 477 8.70 -24.79 -17.90
N ARG A 478 8.03 -25.81 -18.46
CA ARG A 478 7.71 -27.05 -17.74
C ARG A 478 8.96 -27.83 -17.35
N THR A 479 9.94 -27.94 -18.24
CA THR A 479 11.21 -28.62 -17.96
C THR A 479 11.98 -27.92 -16.85
N VAL A 480 12.14 -26.60 -16.92
CA VAL A 480 12.81 -25.79 -15.89
C VAL A 480 12.06 -25.89 -14.56
N ARG A 481 10.74 -25.77 -14.58
CA ARG A 481 9.91 -25.92 -13.38
C ARG A 481 10.13 -27.29 -12.73
N ASN A 482 10.10 -28.37 -13.51
CA ASN A 482 10.36 -29.73 -13.01
C ASN A 482 11.78 -29.89 -12.44
N MET A 483 12.80 -29.31 -13.08
CA MET A 483 14.17 -29.32 -12.54
C MET A 483 14.24 -28.61 -11.18
N LEU A 484 13.49 -27.52 -11.00
CA LEU A 484 13.47 -26.75 -9.75
C LEU A 484 12.76 -27.45 -8.58
N ARG A 485 12.04 -28.55 -8.80
CA ARG A 485 11.60 -29.45 -7.71
C ARG A 485 12.78 -29.98 -6.91
N ALA A 486 13.94 -30.16 -7.56
CA ALA A 486 15.16 -30.64 -6.93
C ALA A 486 15.59 -29.80 -5.73
N VAL A 487 15.29 -28.49 -5.73
CA VAL A 487 15.68 -27.59 -4.64
C VAL A 487 14.97 -27.94 -3.34
N LEU A 488 13.73 -28.42 -3.42
CA LEU A 488 12.93 -28.79 -2.26
C LEU A 488 13.04 -30.29 -1.92
N GLN A 489 13.84 -31.05 -2.66
CA GLN A 489 13.98 -32.49 -2.44
C GLN A 489 14.82 -32.78 -1.17
N PRO A 490 14.28 -33.53 -0.20
CA PRO A 490 15.08 -34.05 0.90
C PRO A 490 15.83 -35.32 0.47
N ASP A 491 17.05 -35.50 0.97
CA ASP A 491 17.76 -36.79 0.89
C ASP A 491 18.56 -37.05 2.18
N ALA A 492 18.26 -38.17 2.84
CA ALA A 492 18.93 -38.58 4.06
C ALA A 492 20.45 -38.79 3.88
N ARG A 493 20.90 -39.16 2.68
CA ARG A 493 22.33 -39.33 2.37
C ARG A 493 23.04 -38.02 2.00
N GLN A 494 22.29 -36.91 1.90
CA GLN A 494 22.77 -35.58 1.50
C GLN A 494 23.35 -35.49 0.07
N ILE A 495 23.37 -36.58 -0.69
CA ILE A 495 23.90 -36.64 -2.06
C ILE A 495 22.90 -35.98 -3.02
N GLN A 496 21.63 -36.37 -2.93
CA GLN A 496 20.55 -35.86 -3.78
C GLN A 496 19.71 -34.76 -3.12
N ASN A 497 20.18 -34.21 -2.00
CA ASN A 497 19.46 -33.20 -1.22
C ASN A 497 19.52 -31.83 -1.89
N GLY A 498 18.38 -31.15 -2.01
CA GLY A 498 18.27 -29.78 -2.51
C GLY A 498 18.67 -28.71 -1.49
N THR A 499 18.91 -27.49 -1.95
CA THR A 499 19.32 -26.37 -1.06
C THR A 499 18.20 -25.79 -0.20
N GLY A 500 16.94 -26.18 -0.42
CA GLY A 500 15.76 -25.62 0.23
C GLY A 500 14.74 -26.67 0.68
N ALA A 501 15.20 -27.87 1.05
CA ALA A 501 14.34 -29.00 1.40
C ALA A 501 13.30 -28.70 2.50
N SER A 502 13.61 -27.79 3.44
CA SER A 502 12.65 -27.36 4.48
C SER A 502 11.46 -26.56 3.95
N GLY A 503 11.45 -26.18 2.68
CA GLY A 503 10.31 -25.55 2.00
C GLY A 503 9.27 -26.54 1.48
N ALA A 504 9.57 -27.85 1.47
CA ALA A 504 8.68 -28.87 0.90
C ALA A 504 7.39 -29.01 1.70
N VAL A 505 6.26 -29.27 1.03
CA VAL A 505 4.96 -29.50 1.68
C VAL A 505 4.48 -30.89 1.33
N ASP A 506 4.19 -31.70 2.35
CA ASP A 506 3.77 -33.08 2.18
C ASP A 506 2.52 -33.18 1.28
N GLY A 507 2.57 -34.07 0.30
CA GLY A 507 1.50 -34.30 -0.65
C GLY A 507 1.42 -33.30 -1.82
N TYR A 508 2.27 -32.27 -1.87
CA TYR A 508 2.34 -31.33 -2.98
C TYR A 508 3.71 -31.31 -3.63
N GLN A 509 3.75 -31.29 -4.96
CA GLN A 509 4.96 -31.05 -5.71
C GLN A 509 5.20 -29.54 -5.81
N LEU A 510 6.21 -29.03 -5.12
CA LEU A 510 6.58 -27.62 -5.18
C LEU A 510 7.90 -27.46 -5.94
N SER A 511 8.07 -26.30 -6.55
CA SER A 511 9.30 -25.92 -7.27
C SER A 511 9.79 -24.59 -6.73
N GLY A 512 11.09 -24.35 -6.78
CA GLY A 512 11.59 -23.04 -6.39
C GLY A 512 13.10 -22.96 -6.40
N LYS A 513 13.62 -21.86 -5.88
CA LYS A 513 15.05 -21.62 -5.75
C LYS A 513 15.34 -20.78 -4.52
N THR A 514 16.40 -21.16 -3.81
CA THR A 514 17.00 -20.32 -2.76
C THR A 514 18.03 -19.38 -3.35
N GLY A 515 18.15 -18.18 -2.77
CA GLY A 515 19.20 -17.21 -3.07
C GLY A 515 19.90 -16.71 -1.81
N THR A 516 21.18 -16.44 -1.98
CA THR A 516 22.05 -15.80 -0.99
C THR A 516 22.97 -14.88 -1.77
N ALA A 517 22.92 -13.59 -1.46
CA ALA A 517 23.77 -12.58 -2.08
C ALA A 517 24.43 -11.74 -0.99
N GLN A 518 25.73 -11.53 -1.10
CA GLN A 518 26.45 -10.66 -0.16
C GLN A 518 26.03 -9.21 -0.38
N GLN A 519 25.91 -8.46 0.71
CA GLN A 519 25.63 -7.03 0.62
C GLN A 519 26.88 -6.22 0.32
N ILE A 520 26.72 -5.10 -0.37
CA ILE A 520 27.82 -4.17 -0.65
C ILE A 520 28.11 -3.37 0.61
N ASN A 521 29.37 -3.34 1.02
CA ASN A 521 29.89 -2.46 2.05
C ASN A 521 30.20 -1.08 1.43
N PRO A 522 29.42 -0.03 1.76
CA PRO A 522 29.58 1.28 1.15
C PRO A 522 30.91 1.98 1.51
N ALA A 523 31.60 1.55 2.57
CA ALA A 523 32.87 2.16 2.98
C ALA A 523 34.04 1.78 2.06
N CYS A 524 34.01 0.57 1.48
CA CYS A 524 35.09 0.06 0.60
C CYS A 524 34.63 -0.16 -0.85
N GLY A 525 33.32 -0.20 -1.12
CA GLY A 525 32.78 -0.66 -2.41
C GLY A 525 32.98 -2.16 -2.66
N CYS A 526 33.30 -2.93 -1.61
CA CYS A 526 33.50 -4.37 -1.61
C CYS A 526 32.29 -5.08 -1.00
N TYR A 527 32.19 -6.41 -1.08
CA TYR A 527 31.12 -7.16 -0.41
C TYR A 527 31.42 -7.38 1.08
N PHE A 528 30.39 -7.41 1.91
CA PHE A 528 30.48 -7.94 3.27
C PHE A 528 30.68 -9.46 3.25
N ASP A 529 31.48 -9.96 4.19
CA ASP A 529 31.72 -11.40 4.35
C ASP A 529 30.60 -12.10 5.14
N ASP A 530 29.75 -11.35 5.84
CA ASP A 530 28.78 -11.88 6.81
C ASP A 530 27.38 -11.23 6.75
N VAL A 531 27.15 -10.30 5.80
CA VAL A 531 25.86 -9.63 5.62
C VAL A 531 25.25 -10.00 4.28
N TYR A 532 24.03 -10.54 4.30
CA TYR A 532 23.42 -11.16 3.13
C TYR A 532 21.99 -10.69 2.88
N TRP A 533 21.57 -10.70 1.62
CA TRP A 533 20.17 -10.90 1.26
C TRP A 533 19.90 -12.40 1.13
N ILE A 534 18.85 -12.88 1.80
CA ILE A 534 18.41 -14.27 1.74
C ILE A 534 17.04 -14.31 1.09
N THR A 535 16.90 -15.08 0.02
CA THR A 535 15.70 -15.10 -0.80
C THR A 535 15.18 -16.50 -1.06
N PHE A 536 13.88 -16.59 -1.30
CA PHE A 536 13.24 -17.79 -1.82
C PHE A 536 12.21 -17.38 -2.86
N ALA A 537 12.26 -17.97 -4.05
CA ALA A 537 11.21 -17.85 -5.05
C ALA A 537 10.65 -19.22 -5.33
N GLY A 538 9.36 -19.43 -5.10
CA GLY A 538 8.72 -20.73 -5.20
C GLY A 538 7.40 -20.70 -5.96
N ILE A 539 7.03 -21.86 -6.50
CA ILE A 539 5.85 -22.12 -7.32
C ILE A 539 5.04 -23.24 -6.65
N ALA A 540 3.75 -22.99 -6.43
CA ALA A 540 2.82 -23.91 -5.79
C ALA A 540 1.54 -24.10 -6.64
N THR A 541 1.23 -25.30 -7.14
CA THR A 541 2.07 -26.51 -7.24
C THR A 541 2.92 -26.51 -8.52
N THR A 542 3.67 -27.57 -8.78
CA THR A 542 4.52 -27.72 -9.98
C THR A 542 3.73 -28.27 -11.16
N ASP A 543 2.82 -29.18 -10.87
CA ASP A 543 2.00 -29.92 -11.81
C ASP A 543 0.83 -29.08 -12.36
N ASP A 544 0.14 -28.33 -11.49
CA ASP A 544 -0.84 -27.30 -11.86
C ASP A 544 -0.52 -26.00 -11.10
N PRO A 545 0.42 -25.18 -11.57
CA PRO A 545 0.81 -23.95 -10.88
C PRO A 545 -0.36 -23.00 -10.67
N ARG A 546 -0.53 -22.57 -9.42
CA ARG A 546 -1.55 -21.59 -9.01
C ARG A 546 -0.94 -20.35 -8.40
N TYR A 547 0.07 -20.50 -7.55
CA TYR A 547 0.69 -19.39 -6.85
C TYR A 547 2.19 -19.33 -7.09
N VAL A 548 2.71 -18.12 -7.11
CA VAL A 548 4.14 -17.85 -6.99
C VAL A 548 4.39 -17.03 -5.73
N ILE A 549 5.32 -17.48 -4.91
CA ILE A 549 5.65 -16.86 -3.63
C ILE A 549 7.11 -16.42 -3.70
N GLY A 550 7.33 -15.11 -3.65
CA GLY A 550 8.66 -14.51 -3.52
C GLY A 550 8.87 -14.04 -2.09
N ILE A 551 10.03 -14.34 -1.51
CA ILE A 551 10.43 -13.92 -0.16
C ILE A 551 11.82 -13.32 -0.22
N GLU A 552 12.01 -12.22 0.54
CA GLU A 552 13.29 -11.59 0.79
C GLU A 552 13.46 -11.36 2.29
N MET A 553 14.66 -11.66 2.80
CA MET A 553 15.09 -11.37 4.16
C MET A 553 16.42 -10.62 4.08
N ASN A 554 16.42 -9.40 4.60
CA ASN A 554 17.55 -8.49 4.57
C ASN A 554 18.38 -8.66 5.85
N ALA A 555 19.65 -9.02 5.71
CA ALA A 555 20.60 -9.18 6.81
C ALA A 555 20.08 -10.02 8.01
N PRO A 556 19.50 -11.22 7.78
CA PRO A 556 19.07 -12.08 8.88
C PRO A 556 20.26 -12.68 9.61
N LYS A 557 20.08 -12.97 10.90
CA LYS A 557 21.07 -13.72 11.69
C LYS A 557 20.76 -15.20 11.80
N ARG A 558 19.50 -15.57 11.60
CA ARG A 558 18.95 -16.93 11.71
C ARG A 558 18.01 -17.20 10.54
N GLY A 559 17.56 -18.45 10.41
CA GLY A 559 16.48 -18.80 9.50
C GLY A 559 15.16 -18.13 9.86
N SER A 560 14.23 -18.11 8.91
CA SER A 560 12.87 -17.57 9.10
C SER A 560 12.06 -18.27 10.21
N ASP A 561 12.48 -19.46 10.62
CA ASP A 561 11.94 -20.25 11.73
C ASP A 561 12.80 -20.17 13.02
N GLY A 562 13.85 -19.34 13.02
CA GLY A 562 14.81 -19.22 14.12
C GLY A 562 15.93 -20.25 14.11
N SER A 563 15.98 -21.13 13.10
CA SER A 563 17.04 -22.13 12.95
C SER A 563 18.42 -21.48 12.72
N PRO A 564 19.54 -22.17 13.02
CA PRO A 564 20.88 -21.58 12.89
C PRO A 564 21.29 -21.21 11.46
N HIS A 565 20.64 -21.80 10.45
CA HIS A 565 20.98 -21.57 9.04
C HIS A 565 20.12 -20.43 8.48
N MET A 566 20.73 -19.46 7.83
CA MET A 566 20.03 -18.35 7.19
C MET A 566 19.23 -18.85 5.98
N THR A 567 17.93 -19.10 6.15
CA THR A 567 17.04 -19.60 5.10
C THR A 567 15.62 -19.04 5.18
N ALA A 568 15.06 -18.73 4.01
CA ALA A 568 13.67 -18.32 3.81
C ALA A 568 12.74 -19.50 3.45
N ALA A 569 13.28 -20.71 3.26
CA ALA A 569 12.48 -21.88 2.85
C ALA A 569 11.37 -22.27 3.85
N PRO A 570 11.57 -22.22 5.19
CA PRO A 570 10.49 -22.48 6.14
C PRO A 570 9.32 -21.49 6.03
N LEU A 571 9.60 -20.20 5.77
CA LEU A 571 8.54 -19.21 5.51
C LEU A 571 7.73 -19.55 4.25
N PHE A 572 8.41 -19.99 3.18
CA PHE A 572 7.72 -20.49 1.99
C PHE A 572 6.84 -21.71 2.32
N HIS A 573 7.34 -22.68 3.09
CA HIS A 573 6.56 -23.84 3.54
C HIS A 573 5.26 -23.42 4.24
N ASN A 574 5.33 -22.50 5.20
CA ASN A 574 4.17 -22.07 5.96
C ASN A 574 3.11 -21.40 5.05
N ILE A 575 3.53 -20.47 4.21
CA ILE A 575 2.64 -19.75 3.28
C ILE A 575 2.02 -20.71 2.27
N ALA A 576 2.82 -21.55 1.61
CA ALA A 576 2.34 -22.52 0.64
C ALA A 576 1.38 -23.54 1.28
N SER A 577 1.75 -24.13 2.43
CA SER A 577 0.91 -25.10 3.14
C SER A 577 -0.45 -24.54 3.55
N TRP A 578 -0.50 -23.27 3.95
CA TRP A 578 -1.75 -22.62 4.29
C TRP A 578 -2.58 -22.32 3.05
N LEU A 579 -1.98 -21.78 1.99
CA LEU A 579 -2.66 -21.52 0.71
C LEU A 579 -3.28 -22.79 0.13
N MET A 580 -2.52 -23.88 0.05
CA MET A 580 -3.02 -25.14 -0.50
C MET A 580 -4.23 -25.67 0.27
N ARG A 581 -4.21 -25.59 1.61
CA ARG A 581 -5.34 -26.01 2.45
C ARG A 581 -6.55 -25.08 2.31
N ARG A 582 -6.33 -23.76 2.31
CA ARG A 582 -7.40 -22.77 2.20
C ARG A 582 -8.16 -22.88 0.89
N GLU A 583 -7.41 -23.06 -0.19
CA GLU A 583 -7.91 -23.09 -1.57
C GLU A 583 -8.38 -24.48 -1.99
N ASN A 584 -8.32 -25.46 -1.08
CA ASN A 584 -8.65 -26.87 -1.32
C ASN A 584 -7.93 -27.41 -2.57
N VAL A 585 -6.65 -27.07 -2.74
CA VAL A 585 -5.86 -27.54 -3.87
C VAL A 585 -5.71 -29.06 -3.76
N PRO A 586 -6.01 -29.83 -4.82
CA PRO A 586 -5.79 -31.28 -4.80
C PRO A 586 -4.33 -31.63 -4.54
N LEU A 587 -4.08 -32.75 -3.85
CA LEU A 587 -2.73 -33.28 -3.74
C LEU A 587 -2.15 -33.54 -5.13
N SER A 588 -0.87 -33.22 -5.30
CA SER A 588 -0.18 -33.51 -6.55
C SER A 588 -0.14 -35.03 -6.80
N PRO A 589 -0.15 -35.48 -8.07
CA PRO A 589 0.11 -36.88 -8.39
C PRO A 589 1.51 -37.28 -7.91
N ASP A 590 1.79 -38.59 -7.88
CA ASP A 590 3.12 -39.07 -7.48
C ASP A 590 4.22 -38.45 -8.37
N PRO A 591 5.20 -37.72 -7.80
CA PRO A 591 6.31 -37.13 -8.54
C PRO A 591 7.23 -38.14 -9.24
N GLY A 592 7.11 -39.44 -8.95
CA GLY A 592 8.06 -40.47 -9.36
C GLY A 592 9.29 -40.53 -8.43
N PRO A 593 10.35 -41.26 -8.85
CA PRO A 593 11.57 -41.37 -8.04
C PRO A 593 12.24 -40.00 -7.82
N PRO A 594 13.07 -39.86 -6.75
CA PRO A 594 13.85 -38.66 -6.53
C PRO A 594 14.68 -38.27 -7.75
N LEU A 595 14.75 -36.97 -8.02
CA LEU A 595 15.58 -36.40 -9.08
C LEU A 595 17.06 -36.66 -8.79
N ILE A 596 17.79 -37.10 -9.81
CA ILE A 596 19.23 -37.35 -9.72
C ILE A 596 19.94 -36.01 -9.92
N LEU A 597 20.62 -35.54 -8.87
CA LEU A 597 21.42 -34.32 -8.85
C LEU A 597 22.90 -34.62 -9.11
N GLN A 598 23.43 -35.62 -8.42
CA GLN A 598 24.79 -36.11 -8.61
C GLN A 598 24.73 -37.52 -9.21
N ALA A 599 25.34 -37.70 -10.37
CA ALA A 599 25.47 -39.01 -11.00
C ALA A 599 26.45 -39.89 -10.21
N THR A 600 26.16 -41.18 -10.13
CA THR A 600 26.97 -42.19 -9.42
C THR A 600 27.86 -42.97 -10.36
#